data_AF-A0A7V4IFT7-F1
#
_entry.id   AF-A0A7V4IFT7-F1
#
_cell.length_a   1.000
_cell.length_b   1.000
_cell.length_c   1.000
_cell.angle_alpha   90.00
_cell.angle_beta   90.00
_cell.angle_gamma   90.00
#
_symmetry.space_group_name_H-M   'P 1'
#
loop_
_entity.id
_entity.type
_entity.pdbx_description
1 polymer ?
#
loop_
_entity_poly.entity_id
_entity_poly.type
_entity_poly.pdbx_seq_one_letter_code
_entity_poly.pdbx_strand_id
1 'polypeptide(L)'
;MNQRASPTARLRSELAGLLACCPVEARNPEDCPLFKVRRLGRARRERWLAALNAEDLAYLAAYHHTCEQTKLRPGPAVGVAQANPQTV
;
A
#
# COMPACT_ATOMS: atom_id res chain seq x y z
N MET A 1 15.15 9.96 27.82
CA MET A 1 15.95 9.31 26.75
C MET A 1 15.08 9.22 25.50
N ASN A 2 15.21 10.16 24.56
CA ASN A 2 14.41 10.17 23.32
C ASN A 2 15.12 9.33 22.25
N GLN A 3 14.88 8.02 22.25
CA GLN A 3 15.41 7.14 21.22
C GLN A 3 14.63 7.35 19.92
N ARG A 4 15.19 8.10 18.97
CA ARG A 4 14.65 8.16 17.62
C ARG A 4 14.86 6.78 16.98
N ALA A 5 13.77 6.09 16.66
CA ALA A 5 13.82 4.82 15.95
C ALA A 5 14.55 5.00 14.61
N SER A 6 15.36 4.00 14.21
CA SER A 6 16.03 4.04 12.92
C SER A 6 15.00 4.10 11.78
N PRO A 7 15.33 4.70 10.63
CA PRO A 7 14.40 4.80 9.49
C PRO A 7 13.82 3.43 9.10
N THR A 8 14.64 2.39 9.14
CA THR A 8 14.25 1.01 8.86
C THR A 8 13.26 0.45 9.89
N ALA A 9 13.41 0.78 11.18
CA ALA A 9 12.47 0.35 12.22
C ALA A 9 11.08 0.98 12.03
N ARG A 10 11.03 2.26 11.63
CA ARG A 10 9.76 2.94 11.29
C ARG A 10 9.06 2.28 10.11
N LEU A 11 9.79 2.03 9.01
CA LEU A 11 9.24 1.36 7.83
C LEU A 11 8.73 -0.05 8.15
N ARG A 12 9.45 -0.81 8.98
CA ARG A 12 8.98 -2.13 9.42
C ARG A 12 7.68 -2.04 10.22
N SER A 13 7.56 -1.07 11.11
CA SER A 13 6.32 -0.88 11.88
C SER A 13 5.13 -0.54 10.97
N GLU A 14 5.34 0.30 9.96
CA GLU A 14 4.32 0.66 8.98
C GLU A 14 3.87 -0.56 8.14
N LEU A 15 4.84 -1.30 7.62
CA LEU A 15 4.59 -2.54 6.87
C LEU A 15 3.92 -3.62 7.71
N ALA A 16 4.22 -3.73 9.01
CA ALA A 16 3.54 -4.67 9.90
C ALA A 16 2.02 -4.39 9.95
N GLY A 17 1.63 -3.11 9.98
CA GLY A 17 0.22 -2.70 9.87
C GLY A 17 -0.39 -3.09 8.52
N LEU A 18 0.32 -2.81 7.42
CA LEU A 18 -0.12 -3.15 6.06
C LEU A 18 -0.24 -4.66 5.80
N LEU A 19 0.53 -5.48 6.53
CA LEU A 19 0.46 -6.94 6.48
C LEU A 19 -0.73 -7.51 7.27
N ALA A 20 -1.34 -6.72 8.16
CA ALA A 20 -2.54 -7.13 8.88
C ALA A 20 -3.80 -7.00 8.00
N CYS A 21 -3.95 -5.89 7.28
CA CYS A 21 -5.06 -5.64 6.36
C CYS A 21 -4.68 -4.55 5.33
N CYS A 22 -5.40 -4.47 4.21
CA CYS A 22 -5.32 -3.31 3.32
C CYS A 22 -6.16 -2.16 3.88
N PRO A 23 -5.58 -0.97 4.13
CA PRO A 23 -6.34 0.16 4.66
C PRO A 23 -7.28 0.81 3.62
N VAL A 24 -7.02 0.61 2.32
CA VAL A 24 -7.78 1.23 1.23
C VAL A 24 -9.05 0.46 0.92
N GLU A 25 -8.90 -0.82 0.61
CA GLU A 25 -10.01 -1.63 0.09
C GLU A 25 -10.59 -2.57 1.15
N ALA A 26 -10.04 -2.55 2.38
CA ALA A 26 -10.37 -3.44 3.50
C ALA A 26 -10.40 -4.94 3.14
N ARG A 27 -9.78 -5.29 2.00
CA ARG A 27 -9.71 -6.63 1.41
C ARG A 27 -8.25 -6.98 1.10
N ASN A 28 -8.04 -8.12 0.47
CA ASN A 28 -6.72 -8.53 0.00
C ASN A 28 -6.69 -8.58 -1.54
N PRO A 29 -6.52 -7.43 -2.22
CA PRO A 29 -6.60 -7.40 -3.67
C PRO A 29 -5.37 -8.07 -4.30
N GLU A 30 -5.58 -8.80 -5.41
CA GLU A 30 -4.58 -9.69 -6.00
C GLU A 30 -3.41 -8.95 -6.69
N ASP A 31 -3.66 -7.71 -7.09
CA ASP A 31 -2.69 -6.80 -7.70
C ASP A 31 -1.75 -6.14 -6.67
N CYS A 32 -2.03 -6.27 -5.38
CA CYS A 32 -1.19 -5.73 -4.32
C CYS A 32 0.08 -6.59 -4.13
N PRO A 33 1.28 -5.98 -4.00
CA PRO A 33 2.52 -6.73 -3.76
C PRO A 33 2.49 -7.53 -2.45
N LEU A 34 1.65 -7.13 -1.48
CA LEU A 34 1.46 -7.85 -0.22
C LEU A 34 0.40 -8.96 -0.27
N PHE A 35 -0.25 -9.21 -1.42
CA PHE A 35 -1.36 -10.17 -1.57
C PHE A 35 -1.03 -11.55 -1.00
N LYS A 36 0.06 -12.16 -1.48
CA LYS A 36 0.50 -13.49 -1.04
C LYS A 36 1.00 -13.49 0.40
N VAL A 37 1.61 -12.38 0.83
CA VAL A 37 2.20 -12.26 2.16
C VAL A 37 1.13 -12.15 3.24
N ARG A 38 0.04 -11.42 2.99
CA ARG A 38 -1.12 -11.31 3.90
C ARG A 38 -1.81 -12.65 4.17
N ARG A 39 -1.70 -13.61 3.24
CA ARG A 39 -2.22 -14.98 3.42
C ARG A 39 -1.34 -15.84 4.33
N LEU A 40 -0.14 -15.40 4.67
CA LEU A 40 0.74 -16.12 5.57
C LEU A 40 0.29 -15.96 7.03
N GLY A 41 0.51 -17.01 7.83
CA GLY A 41 0.34 -16.93 9.28
C GLY A 41 1.26 -15.88 9.90
N ARG A 42 0.89 -15.35 11.08
CA ARG A 42 1.59 -14.25 11.77
C ARG A 42 3.11 -14.46 11.85
N ALA A 43 3.57 -15.60 12.35
CA ALA A 43 5.00 -15.89 12.48
C ALA A 43 5.74 -15.90 11.14
N ARG A 44 5.08 -16.29 10.04
CA ARG A 44 5.67 -16.24 8.70
C ARG A 44 5.72 -14.81 8.16
N ARG A 45 4.71 -13.97 8.45
CA ARG A 45 4.73 -12.54 8.12
C ARG A 45 5.86 -11.81 8.84
N GLU A 46 6.05 -12.08 10.13
CA GLU A 46 7.13 -11.49 10.93
C GLU A 46 8.52 -11.87 10.38
N ARG A 47 8.74 -13.15 10.03
CA ARG A 47 9.99 -13.59 9.40
C ARG A 47 10.21 -12.96 8.02
N TRP A 48 9.16 -12.88 7.21
CA TRP A 48 9.24 -12.24 5.90
C TRP A 48 9.64 -10.77 6.03
N LEU A 49 9.01 -10.04 6.95
CA LEU A 49 9.32 -8.64 7.22
C LEU A 49 10.75 -8.43 7.76
N ALA A 50 11.24 -9.37 8.58
CA ALA A 50 12.61 -9.34 9.09
C ALA A 50 13.66 -9.59 8.00
N ALA A 51 13.31 -10.34 6.96
CA ALA A 51 14.20 -10.65 5.83
C ALA A 51 14.33 -9.51 4.81
N LEU A 52 13.45 -8.50 4.86
CA LEU A 52 13.51 -7.35 3.94
C LEU A 52 14.70 -6.44 4.27
N ASN A 53 15.40 -6.03 3.21
CA ASN A 53 16.43 -5.00 3.28
C ASN A 53 15.80 -3.59 3.32
N ALA A 54 16.63 -2.55 3.47
CA ALA A 54 16.14 -1.18 3.59
C ALA A 54 15.44 -0.67 2.31
N GLU A 55 15.88 -1.10 1.14
CA GLU A 55 15.34 -0.70 -0.16
C GLU A 55 13.95 -1.31 -0.39
N ASP A 56 13.79 -2.61 -0.11
CA ASP A 56 12.50 -3.30 -0.19
C ASP A 56 11.46 -2.66 0.74
N LEU A 57 11.88 -2.35 1.97
CA LEU A 57 11.03 -1.68 2.96
C LEU A 57 10.59 -0.29 2.46
N ALA A 58 11.51 0.48 1.89
CA ALA A 58 11.21 1.80 1.35
C ALA A 58 10.29 1.73 0.13
N TYR A 59 10.56 0.80 -0.79
CA TYR A 59 9.74 0.57 -1.97
C TYR A 59 8.29 0.22 -1.60
N LEU A 60 8.10 -0.75 -0.70
CA LEU A 60 6.76 -1.19 -0.32
C LEU A 60 5.97 -0.10 0.42
N ALA A 61 6.62 0.67 1.29
CA ALA A 61 6.00 1.81 1.96
C ALA A 61 5.59 2.89 0.95
N ALA A 62 6.48 3.25 0.02
CA ALA A 62 6.19 4.24 -1.03
C ALA A 62 5.06 3.79 -1.97
N TYR A 63 5.04 2.51 -2.35
CA TYR A 63 3.94 1.92 -3.12
C TYR A 63 2.60 2.11 -2.40
N HIS A 64 2.54 1.77 -1.11
CA HIS A 64 1.29 1.85 -0.35
C HIS A 64 0.83 3.29 -0.11
N HIS A 65 1.75 4.21 0.16
CA HIS A 65 1.44 5.63 0.23
C HIS A 65 0.86 6.17 -1.09
N THR A 66 1.42 5.77 -2.22
CA THR A 66 0.92 6.16 -3.56
C THR A 66 -0.43 5.53 -3.87
N CYS A 67 -0.60 4.25 -3.53
CA CYS A 67 -1.86 3.52 -3.69
C CYS A 67 -2.99 4.18 -2.89
N GLU A 68 -2.74 4.50 -1.61
CA GLU A 68 -3.68 5.22 -0.75
C GLU A 68 -4.09 6.56 -1.35
N GLN A 69 -3.13 7.37 -1.81
CA GLN A 69 -3.43 8.66 -2.44
C GLN A 69 -4.27 8.51 -3.70
N THR A 70 -3.93 7.56 -4.57
CA THR A 70 -4.61 7.38 -5.85
C THR A 70 -6.06 6.89 -5.67
N LYS A 71 -6.30 6.03 -4.68
CA LYS A 71 -7.58 5.37 -4.46
C LYS A 71 -8.52 6.16 -3.54
N LEU A 72 -7.99 6.79 -2.49
CA LEU A 72 -8.79 7.59 -1.54
C LEU A 72 -9.03 9.02 -2.03
N ARG A 73 -8.18 9.52 -2.92
CA ARG A 73 -8.36 10.79 -3.59
C ARG A 73 -8.46 10.51 -5.09
N PRO A 74 -9.60 9.97 -5.57
CA PRO A 74 -9.81 9.96 -7.00
C PRO A 74 -9.63 11.41 -7.46
N GLY A 75 -8.73 11.63 -8.42
CA GLY A 75 -8.62 12.93 -9.08
C GLY A 75 -10.01 13.38 -9.54
N PRO A 76 -10.23 14.69 -9.85
CA PRO A 76 -11.49 15.09 -10.43
C PRO A 76 -11.76 14.14 -11.59
N ALA A 77 -12.89 13.43 -11.52
CA ALA A 77 -13.30 12.52 -12.57
C ALA A 77 -13.09 13.31 -13.86
N VAL A 78 -12.17 12.85 -14.72
CA VAL A 78 -12.13 13.34 -16.09
C VAL A 78 -13.43 12.82 -16.66
N GLY A 79 -14.48 13.63 -16.47
CA GLY A 79 -15.74 13.46 -17.14
C GLY A 79 -15.36 13.42 -18.59
N VAL A 80 -15.61 12.27 -19.21
CA VAL A 80 -15.66 12.16 -20.65
C VAL A 80 -16.85 13.04 -21.06
N ALA A 81 -16.59 14.34 -21.19
CA ALA A 81 -17.52 15.29 -21.73
C ALA A 81 -17.49 15.14 -23.25
N GLN A 82 -18.60 14.64 -23.76
CA GLN A 82 -19.22 14.98 -25.04
C GLN A 82 -18.47 14.71 -26.35
N ALA A 83 -19.07 13.82 -27.14
CA ALA A 83 -19.43 14.17 -28.51
C ALA A 83 -20.90 13.80 -28.71
N ASN A 84 -21.79 14.80 -28.56
CA ASN A 84 -23.17 14.73 -29.00
C ASN A 84 -23.18 15.10 -30.50
N PRO A 85 -23.47 14.20 -31.45
CA PRO A 85 -23.63 14.59 -32.84
C PRO A 85 -24.96 15.33 -32.99
N GLN A 86 -24.88 16.52 -33.56
CA GLN A 86 -25.97 17.47 -33.66
C GLN A 86 -27.21 16.92 -34.38
N THR A 87 -28.34 17.38 -33.86
CA THR A 87 -29.68 17.52 -34.44
C THR A 87 -29.69 17.69 -35.97
N VAL A 88 -30.56 16.92 -36.63
CA VAL A 88 -31.06 17.16 -38.00
C VAL A 88 -32.45 17.77 -37.89
#